data_AF-S6UN64-F1
#
_entry.id   AF-S6UN64-F1
#
_cell.length_a   1.000
_cell.length_b   1.000
_cell.length_c   1.000
_cell.angle_alpha   90.00
_cell.angle_beta   90.00
_cell.angle_gamma   90.00
#
_symmetry.space_group_name_H-M   'P 1'
#
loop_
_entity.id
_entity.type
_entity.pdbx_description
1 polymer ?
#
loop_
_entity_poly.entity_id
_entity_poly.type
_entity_poly.pdbx_seq_one_letter_code
_entity_poly.pdbx_strand_id
1 'polypeptide(L)'
;MEQVLSADAALMVAAQLKQLGQEEAGASVLKSCAQAYGDDPAVMKSVASMTDDPAILEASKAAVDFNLQGVRSYKAGNLPEAQAFFRSALGLQPKNISIVLNMVQSLLHPGQNLGQAAIDECRASLTTLGKIPDSDARYERYQKLRERAFGA
;
A
#
# COMPACT_ATOMS: atom_id res chain seq x y z
N MET A 1 -4.85 -1.84 -15.93
CA MET A 1 -4.31 -1.60 -14.58
C MET A 1 -2.91 -2.16 -14.53
N GLU A 2 -1.97 -1.32 -14.12
CA GLU A 2 -0.57 -1.69 -13.84
C GLU A 2 -0.52 -2.74 -12.71
N GLN A 3 0.46 -3.63 -12.77
CA GLN A 3 0.68 -4.65 -11.74
C GLN A 3 1.81 -4.23 -10.83
N VAL A 4 1.58 -4.29 -9.52
CA VAL A 4 2.60 -4.15 -8.49
C VAL A 4 3.55 -5.36 -8.61
N LEU A 5 4.85 -5.09 -8.73
CA LEU A 5 5.87 -6.14 -8.69
C LEU A 5 5.93 -6.76 -7.30
N SER A 6 6.26 -8.05 -7.19
CA SER A 6 6.66 -8.60 -5.90
C SER A 6 7.88 -7.86 -5.37
N ALA A 7 8.04 -7.78 -4.05
CA ALA A 7 9.16 -7.11 -3.43
C ALA A 7 10.51 -7.64 -3.95
N ASP A 8 10.67 -8.97 -4.01
CA ASP A 8 11.88 -9.62 -4.53
C ASP A 8 12.15 -9.26 -6.00
N ALA A 9 11.11 -9.25 -6.85
CA ALA A 9 11.26 -8.87 -8.25
C ALA A 9 11.65 -7.40 -8.40
N ALA A 10 11.04 -6.51 -7.62
CA ALA A 10 11.37 -5.09 -7.64
C ALA A 10 12.82 -4.83 -7.19
N LEU A 11 13.25 -5.47 -6.09
CA LEU A 11 14.63 -5.38 -5.60
C LEU A 11 15.63 -5.92 -6.62
N MET A 12 15.34 -7.07 -7.24
CA MET A 12 16.18 -7.63 -8.28
C MET A 12 16.29 -6.69 -9.50
N VAL A 13 15.17 -6.15 -9.98
CA VAL A 13 15.15 -5.20 -11.11
C VAL A 13 15.96 -3.95 -10.77
N ALA A 14 15.77 -3.37 -9.59
CA ALA A 14 16.54 -2.21 -9.14
C ALA A 14 18.05 -2.48 -9.11
N ALA A 15 18.47 -3.66 -8.63
CA ALA A 15 19.87 -4.06 -8.60
C ALA A 15 20.47 -4.15 -10.01
N GLN A 16 19.73 -4.75 -10.96
CA GLN A 16 20.21 -4.87 -12.34
C GLN A 16 20.26 -3.52 -13.07
N LEU A 17 19.28 -2.65 -12.85
CA LEU A 17 19.30 -1.29 -13.41
C LEU A 17 20.53 -0.52 -12.92
N LYS A 18 20.88 -0.65 -11.63
CA LYS A 18 22.11 -0.07 -11.08
C LYS A 18 23.38 -0.62 -11.74
N GLN A 19 23.47 -1.94 -11.94
CA GLN A 19 24.62 -2.56 -12.64
C GLN A 19 24.76 -2.09 -14.08
N LEU A 20 23.66 -1.75 -14.74
CA LEU A 20 23.61 -1.22 -16.11
C LEU A 20 23.84 0.30 -16.17
N GLY A 21 24.11 0.97 -15.05
CA GLY A 21 24.27 2.42 -14.97
C GLY A 21 22.96 3.21 -15.10
N GLN A 22 21.81 2.55 -15.03
CA GLN A 22 20.48 3.18 -15.08
C GLN A 22 19.99 3.55 -13.67
N GLU A 23 20.74 4.43 -13.00
CA GLU A 23 20.51 4.76 -11.59
C GLU A 23 19.12 5.35 -11.33
N GLU A 24 18.67 6.29 -12.16
CA GLU A 24 17.34 6.92 -12.01
C GLU A 24 16.20 5.90 -12.13
N ALA A 25 16.31 4.96 -13.08
CA ALA A 25 15.34 3.90 -13.25
C ALA A 25 15.35 2.95 -12.05
N GLY A 26 16.53 2.57 -11.55
CA GLY A 26 16.69 1.76 -10.34
C GLY A 26 16.08 2.43 -9.12
N ALA A 27 16.32 3.72 -8.93
CA ALA A 27 15.74 4.51 -7.84
C ALA A 27 14.21 4.59 -7.93
N SER A 28 13.66 4.75 -9.13
CA SER A 28 12.21 4.73 -9.37
C SER A 28 11.56 3.39 -8.98
N VAL A 29 12.23 2.27 -9.28
CA VAL A 29 11.78 0.93 -8.88
C VAL A 29 11.86 0.76 -7.36
N LEU A 30 12.94 1.20 -6.71
CA LEU A 30 13.06 1.17 -5.24
C LEU A 30 11.98 2.02 -4.55
N LYS A 31 11.69 3.21 -5.08
CA LYS A 31 10.62 4.07 -4.58
C LYS A 31 9.26 3.40 -4.70
N SER A 32 9.00 2.73 -5.82
CA SER A 32 7.76 1.97 -6.04
C SER A 32 7.66 0.77 -5.10
N CYS A 33 8.77 0.07 -4.86
CA CYS A 33 8.86 -1.03 -3.90
C CYS A 33 8.56 -0.55 -2.48
N ALA A 34 9.21 0.51 -2.02
CA ALA A 34 8.97 1.12 -0.72
C ALA A 34 7.52 1.63 -0.57
N GLN A 35 6.93 2.18 -1.64
CA GLN A 35 5.52 2.57 -1.61
C GLN A 35 4.58 1.38 -1.41
N ALA A 36 4.83 0.25 -2.09
CA ALA A 36 3.95 -0.91 -2.02
C ALA A 36 4.11 -1.73 -0.73
N TYR A 37 5.34 -1.79 -0.22
CA TYR A 37 5.78 -2.68 0.87
C TYR A 37 6.38 -1.92 2.06
N GLY A 38 6.08 -0.63 2.21
CA GLY A 38 6.67 0.26 3.21
C GLY A 38 6.46 -0.16 4.67
N ASP A 39 5.52 -1.05 4.91
CA ASP A 39 5.17 -1.63 6.20
C ASP A 39 5.85 -2.98 6.48
N ASP A 40 6.64 -3.52 5.54
CA ASP A 40 7.46 -4.71 5.72
C ASP A 40 8.90 -4.31 6.12
N PRO A 41 9.33 -4.55 7.37
CA PRO A 41 10.66 -4.16 7.83
C PRO A 41 11.80 -4.87 7.07
N ALA A 42 11.58 -6.08 6.59
CA ALA A 42 12.60 -6.82 5.84
C ALA A 42 12.79 -6.22 4.45
N VAL A 43 11.69 -5.89 3.76
CA VAL A 43 11.75 -5.19 2.47
C VAL A 43 12.38 -3.81 2.63
N MET A 44 11.98 -3.05 3.65
CA MET A 44 12.53 -1.71 3.89
C MET A 44 14.02 -1.73 4.26
N LYS A 45 14.49 -2.77 4.97
CA LYS A 45 15.92 -2.98 5.21
C LYS A 45 16.69 -3.21 3.90
N SER A 46 16.13 -4.01 3.00
CA SER A 46 16.72 -4.25 1.67
C SER A 46 16.75 -2.97 0.84
N VAL A 47 15.65 -2.21 0.79
CA VAL A 47 15.58 -0.91 0.10
C VAL A 47 16.65 0.04 0.64
N ALA A 48 16.77 0.18 1.96
CA ALA A 48 17.76 1.06 2.60
C ALA A 48 19.21 0.68 2.28
N SER A 49 19.49 -0.59 1.97
CA SER A 49 20.83 -1.02 1.53
C SER A 49 21.16 -0.66 0.07
N MET A 50 20.17 -0.22 -0.70
CA MET A 50 20.27 -0.01 -2.14
C MET A 50 20.12 1.47 -2.58
N THR A 51 19.69 2.35 -1.68
CA THR A 51 19.48 3.79 -1.95
C THR A 51 20.00 4.66 -0.81
N ASP A 52 20.53 5.83 -1.16
CA ASP A 52 20.91 6.89 -0.22
C ASP A 52 19.84 8.00 -0.13
N ASP A 53 18.67 7.84 -0.78
CA ASP A 53 17.58 8.82 -0.73
C ASP A 53 16.76 8.66 0.57
N PRO A 54 16.91 9.57 1.56
CA PRO A 54 16.20 9.47 2.82
C PRO A 54 14.68 9.67 2.65
N ALA A 55 14.22 10.33 1.57
CA ALA A 55 12.81 10.59 1.35
C ALA A 55 12.02 9.29 1.11
N ILE A 56 12.65 8.28 0.52
CA ILE A 56 12.05 6.95 0.33
C ILE A 56 11.75 6.28 1.69
N LEU A 57 12.65 6.43 2.65
CA LEU A 57 12.56 5.78 3.96
C LEU A 57 11.64 6.55 4.92
N GLU A 58 11.77 7.87 4.98
CA GLU A 58 10.99 8.72 5.90
C GLU A 58 9.48 8.69 5.57
N ALA A 59 9.12 8.72 4.29
CA ALA A 59 7.72 8.58 3.87
C ALA A 59 7.11 7.26 4.34
N SER A 60 7.90 6.17 4.36
CA SER A 60 7.47 4.85 4.80
C SER A 60 7.22 4.82 6.30
N LYS A 61 8.12 5.39 7.10
CA LYS A 61 7.98 5.45 8.56
C LYS A 61 6.70 6.19 8.98
N ALA A 62 6.47 7.38 8.44
CA ALA A 62 5.28 8.16 8.78
C ALA A 62 3.98 7.47 8.32
N ALA A 63 3.98 6.81 7.16
CA ALA A 63 2.83 6.03 6.69
C ALA A 63 2.52 4.84 7.61
N VAL A 64 3.55 4.14 8.09
CA VAL A 64 3.42 3.05 9.07
C VAL A 64 2.82 3.53 10.38
N ASP A 65 3.27 4.67 10.91
CA ASP A 65 2.74 5.23 12.15
C ASP A 65 1.25 5.59 12.06
N PHE A 66 0.83 6.19 10.95
CA PHE A 66 -0.59 6.43 10.69
C PHE A 66 -1.38 5.13 10.52
N ASN A 67 -0.84 4.16 9.78
CA ASN A 67 -1.50 2.87 9.60
C ASN A 67 -1.70 2.12 10.93
N LEU A 68 -0.70 2.15 11.82
CA LEU A 68 -0.80 1.56 13.17
C LEU A 68 -1.88 2.24 14.01
N GLN A 69 -2.00 3.56 13.95
CA GLN A 69 -3.08 4.30 14.60
C GLN A 69 -4.44 3.92 14.03
N GLY A 70 -4.57 3.85 12.71
CA GLY A 70 -5.80 3.42 12.05
C GLY A 70 -6.22 2.00 12.43
N VAL A 71 -5.28 1.06 12.51
CA VAL A 71 -5.54 -0.31 12.99
C VAL A 71 -5.99 -0.33 14.44
N ARG A 72 -5.43 0.52 15.31
CA ARG A 72 -5.86 0.63 16.71
C ARG A 72 -7.29 1.16 16.82
N SER A 73 -7.60 2.25 16.12
CA SER A 73 -8.96 2.82 16.08
C SER A 73 -9.98 1.84 15.50
N TYR A 74 -9.61 1.10 14.45
CA TYR A 74 -10.47 0.07 13.86
C TYR A 74 -10.80 -1.04 14.87
N LYS A 75 -9.79 -1.54 15.60
CA LYS A 75 -9.98 -2.55 16.64
C LYS A 75 -10.82 -2.06 17.82
N ALA A 76 -10.79 -0.76 18.10
CA ALA A 76 -11.64 -0.13 19.11
C ALA A 76 -13.08 0.14 18.62
N GLY A 77 -13.41 -0.18 17.37
CA GLY A 77 -14.71 0.09 16.76
C GLY A 77 -14.90 1.53 16.29
N ASN A 78 -13.88 2.38 16.39
CA ASN A 78 -13.93 3.77 15.93
C ASN A 78 -13.60 3.87 14.44
N LEU A 79 -14.57 3.46 13.60
CA LEU A 79 -14.39 3.41 12.14
C LEU A 79 -14.06 4.78 11.50
N PRO A 80 -14.73 5.89 11.85
CA PRO A 80 -14.40 7.20 11.27
C PRO A 80 -12.95 7.63 11.53
N GLU A 81 -12.47 7.41 12.75
CA GLU A 81 -11.08 7.74 13.12
C GLU A 81 -10.08 6.82 12.41
N ALA A 82 -10.38 5.53 12.32
CA ALA A 82 -9.56 4.59 11.56
C ALA A 82 -9.38 5.03 10.10
N GLN A 83 -10.49 5.40 9.45
CA GLN A 83 -10.51 5.90 8.08
C GLN A 83 -9.70 7.20 7.93
N ALA A 84 -9.78 8.12 8.90
CA ALA A 84 -8.97 9.34 8.88
C ALA A 84 -7.47 9.03 8.90
N PHE A 85 -7.03 8.13 9.79
CA PHE A 85 -5.63 7.71 9.85
C PHE A 85 -5.18 6.98 8.58
N PHE A 86 -6.01 6.09 8.02
CA PHE A 86 -5.67 5.43 6.76
C PHE A 86 -5.56 6.42 5.59
N ARG A 87 -6.42 7.46 5.52
CA ARG A 87 -6.27 8.53 4.52
C ARG A 87 -4.95 9.29 4.68
N SER A 88 -4.55 9.63 5.91
CA SER A 88 -3.25 10.24 6.18
C SER A 88 -2.08 9.35 5.73
N ALA A 89 -2.17 8.05 5.99
CA ALA A 89 -1.17 7.08 5.55
C ALA A 89 -1.11 6.96 4.01
N LEU A 90 -2.27 6.92 3.33
CA LEU A 90 -2.36 6.87 1.86
C LEU A 90 -1.91 8.16 1.18
N GLY A 91 -1.97 9.31 1.86
CA GLY A 91 -1.37 10.55 1.37
C GLY A 91 0.14 10.47 1.20
N LEU A 92 0.80 9.59 1.98
CA LEU A 92 2.24 9.34 1.91
C LEU A 92 2.58 8.16 1.00
N GLN A 93 1.79 7.08 1.09
CA GLN A 93 1.98 5.85 0.32
C GLN A 93 0.68 5.38 -0.34
N PRO A 94 0.27 6.01 -1.45
CA PRO A 94 -1.03 5.74 -2.09
C PRO A 94 -1.16 4.34 -2.69
N LYS A 95 -0.04 3.65 -2.92
CA LYS A 95 0.02 2.28 -3.45
C LYS A 95 0.40 1.23 -2.40
N ASN A 96 0.46 1.58 -1.11
CA ASN A 96 0.77 0.59 -0.08
C ASN A 96 -0.35 -0.46 0.02
N ILE A 97 0.02 -1.73 -0.17
CA ILE A 97 -0.95 -2.82 -0.26
C ILE A 97 -1.71 -2.95 1.07
N SER A 98 -1.02 -3.01 2.21
CA SER A 98 -1.66 -3.16 3.51
C SER A 98 -2.57 -1.99 3.85
N ILE A 99 -2.12 -0.76 3.62
CA ILE A 99 -2.87 0.45 3.96
C ILE A 99 -4.13 0.55 3.10
N VAL A 100 -4.03 0.32 1.78
CA VAL A 100 -5.20 0.33 0.89
C VAL A 100 -6.22 -0.71 1.34
N LEU A 101 -5.79 -1.95 1.64
CA LEU A 101 -6.71 -2.99 2.08
C LEU A 101 -7.33 -2.68 3.44
N ASN A 102 -6.59 -2.04 4.35
CA ASN A 102 -7.13 -1.58 5.64
C ASN A 102 -8.19 -0.49 5.45
N MET A 103 -7.92 0.48 4.58
CA MET A 103 -8.87 1.54 4.26
C MET A 103 -10.15 0.97 3.66
N VAL A 104 -10.04 0.16 2.60
CA VAL A 104 -11.19 -0.44 1.91
C VAL A 104 -11.99 -1.34 2.85
N GLN A 105 -11.32 -2.15 3.69
CA GLN A 105 -12.01 -2.96 4.69
C GLN A 105 -12.72 -2.12 5.75
N SER A 106 -12.15 -0.96 6.13
CA SER A 106 -12.77 -0.06 7.10
C SER A 106 -13.98 0.69 6.54
N LEU A 107 -13.99 0.97 5.24
CA LEU A 107 -15.15 1.53 4.54
C LEU A 107 -16.24 0.47 4.37
N LEU A 108 -15.86 -0.74 3.95
CA LEU A 108 -16.77 -1.87 3.73
C LEU A 108 -17.11 -2.63 5.02
N HIS A 109 -16.99 -2.02 6.20
CA HIS A 109 -17.26 -2.70 7.45
C HIS A 109 -18.77 -3.07 7.53
N PRO A 110 -19.12 -4.31 7.92
CA PRO A 110 -20.52 -4.71 8.02
C PRO A 110 -21.33 -3.81 8.97
N GLY A 111 -22.58 -3.53 8.62
CA GLY A 111 -23.47 -2.70 9.42
C GLY A 111 -23.28 -1.19 9.23
N GLN A 112 -22.31 -0.74 8.43
CA GLN A 112 -22.28 0.64 7.96
C GLN A 112 -23.28 0.86 6.81
N ASN A 113 -24.00 1.98 6.84
CA ASN A 113 -24.77 2.42 5.68
C ASN A 113 -23.80 2.97 4.64
N LEU A 114 -23.49 2.15 3.64
CA LEU A 114 -22.50 2.46 2.63
C LEU A 114 -23.06 3.50 1.66
N GLY A 115 -22.65 4.76 1.83
CA GLY A 115 -22.97 5.81 0.86
C GLY A 115 -22.17 5.66 -0.43
N GLN A 116 -22.66 6.22 -1.54
CA GLN A 116 -21.98 6.20 -2.84
C GLN A 116 -20.53 6.72 -2.75
N ALA A 117 -20.30 7.77 -1.95
CA ALA A 117 -18.95 8.33 -1.74
C ALA A 117 -17.96 7.31 -1.15
N ALA A 118 -18.40 6.45 -0.23
CA ALA A 118 -17.55 5.40 0.34
C ALA A 118 -17.23 4.30 -0.67
N ILE A 119 -18.19 3.95 -1.55
CA ILE A 119 -17.97 3.01 -2.66
C ILE A 119 -16.95 3.59 -3.65
N ASP A 120 -17.11 4.86 -4.01
CA ASP A 120 -16.21 5.54 -4.94
C ASP A 120 -14.79 5.63 -4.36
N GLU A 121 -14.65 5.90 -3.06
CA GLU A 121 -13.37 5.90 -2.37
C GLU A 121 -12.71 4.50 -2.35
N CYS A 122 -13.49 3.43 -2.13
CA CYS A 122 -12.98 2.06 -2.24
C CYS A 122 -12.44 1.77 -3.64
N ARG A 123 -13.22 2.11 -4.67
CA ARG A 123 -12.87 1.87 -6.09
C ARG A 123 -11.65 2.68 -6.49
N ALA A 124 -11.57 3.95 -6.09
CA ALA A 124 -10.42 4.81 -6.33
C ALA A 124 -9.16 4.23 -5.68
N SER A 125 -9.23 3.85 -4.40
CA SER A 125 -8.09 3.28 -3.66
C SER A 125 -7.57 1.99 -4.31
N LEU A 126 -8.47 1.07 -4.68
CA LEU A 126 -8.10 -0.18 -5.36
C LEU A 126 -7.60 0.04 -6.80
N THR A 127 -8.11 1.05 -7.49
CA THR A 127 -7.64 1.41 -8.85
C THR A 127 -6.23 1.97 -8.79
N THR A 128 -5.95 2.85 -7.83
CA THR A 128 -4.60 3.41 -7.60
C THR A 128 -3.60 2.33 -7.21
N LEU A 129 -4.01 1.39 -6.34
CA LEU A 129 -3.19 0.22 -5.98
C LEU A 129 -2.83 -0.63 -7.21
N GLY A 130 -3.78 -0.82 -8.12
CA GLY A 130 -3.62 -1.70 -9.26
C GLY A 130 -3.72 -3.18 -8.88
N LYS A 131 -3.16 -4.06 -9.72
CA LYS A 131 -3.15 -5.51 -9.45
C LYS A 131 -1.99 -5.85 -8.52
N ILE A 132 -2.23 -6.68 -7.51
CA ILE A 132 -1.16 -7.25 -6.68
C ILE A 132 -0.83 -8.69 -7.16
N PRO A 133 0.40 -9.18 -6.98
CA PRO A 133 0.77 -10.55 -7.32
C PRO A 133 -0.09 -11.57 -6.57
N ASP A 134 -0.40 -12.70 -7.22
CA ASP A 134 -1.09 -13.84 -6.58
C ASP A 134 -0.25 -14.52 -5.50
N SER A 135 1.07 -14.38 -5.57
CA SER A 135 2.02 -14.81 -4.55
C SER A 135 2.06 -13.91 -3.31
N ASP A 136 1.42 -12.73 -3.34
CA ASP A 136 1.34 -11.87 -2.15
C ASP A 136 0.39 -12.49 -1.12
N ALA A 137 0.83 -12.60 0.14
CA ALA A 137 0.02 -13.19 1.22
C ALA A 137 -1.33 -12.48 1.44
N ARG A 138 -1.49 -11.25 0.93
CA ARG A 138 -2.72 -10.45 1.03
C ARG A 138 -3.64 -10.61 -0.19
N TYR A 139 -3.28 -11.42 -1.19
CA TYR A 139 -4.01 -11.57 -2.45
C TYR A 139 -5.49 -11.94 -2.27
N GLU A 140 -5.78 -12.94 -1.43
CA GLU A 140 -7.16 -13.36 -1.18
C GLU A 140 -8.02 -12.23 -0.57
N ARG A 141 -7.44 -11.47 0.36
CA ARG A 141 -8.10 -10.31 0.99
C ARG A 141 -8.37 -9.23 -0.04
N TYR A 142 -7.39 -8.95 -0.90
CA TYR A 142 -7.53 -8.00 -2.01
C TYR A 142 -8.67 -8.41 -2.96
N GLN A 143 -8.73 -9.68 -3.37
CA GLN A 143 -9.79 -10.16 -4.27
C GLN A 143 -11.18 -9.97 -3.66
N LYS A 144 -11.39 -10.41 -2.41
CA LYS A 144 -12.68 -10.27 -1.71
C LYS A 144 -13.12 -8.82 -1.58
N LEU A 145 -12.20 -7.92 -1.21
CA LEU A 145 -12.51 -6.49 -1.08
C LEU A 145 -12.81 -5.85 -2.44
N ARG A 146 -12.10 -6.26 -3.49
CA ARG A 146 -12.33 -5.79 -4.85
C ARG A 146 -13.68 -6.24 -5.39
N GLU A 147 -14.06 -7.50 -5.18
CA GLU A 147 -15.38 -8.02 -5.54
C GLU A 147 -16.50 -7.18 -4.90
N ARG A 148 -16.40 -6.94 -3.59
CA ARG A 148 -17.38 -6.12 -2.84
C ARG A 148 -17.44 -4.67 -3.30
N ALA A 149 -16.31 -4.06 -3.66
CA ALA A 149 -16.24 -2.66 -4.06
C ALA A 149 -16.76 -2.41 -5.48
N PHE A 150 -16.49 -3.33 -6.41
CA PHE A 150 -16.87 -3.15 -7.82
C PHE A 150 -18.22 -3.76 -8.16
N GLY A 151 -18.76 -4.64 -7.32
CA GLY A 151 -19.94 -5.44 -7.62
C GLY A 151 -19.56 -6.53 -8.62
N ALA A 152 -19.52 -7.77 -8.15
CA ALA A 152 -19.64 -8.92 -9.05
C ALA A 152 -21.09 -9.05 -9.50
#